data_AF-A0A158REI0-F1
#
_entry.id   AF-A0A158REI0-F1
#
_cell.length_a   1.000
_cell.length_b   1.000
_cell.length_c   1.000
_cell.angle_alpha   90.00
_cell.angle_beta   90.00
_cell.angle_gamma   90.00
#
_symmetry.space_group_name_H-M   'P 1'
#
loop_
_entity.id
_entity.type
_entity.pdbx_description
1 polymer ?
#
loop_
_entity_poly.entity_id
_entity_poly.type
_entity_poly.pdbx_seq_one_letter_code
_entity_poly.pdbx_strand_id
1 'polypeptide(L)'
;MDTRNPSPPPGIDPPLEQNDQIGNSAYSKRWLYSLILQVLTKINKCEEGINEHEEELESSLEEELCCLWDITTDQALLTHLRPFQLVPVFTECIHKSHCPRLIEISLGVLANLSLDEEQCGLLSEEQAFMLLRSVLASRLHRQVWLDAIHFALEFIDRVNFILCSSTNATLLMSTISAIETILRIDDSLCELWCNEDLLGSLQEAQKQMCWIHGDDAEVIYRLLYLFSTNPTGVRTLNDLSLDGLWRDLSVLFGDLIQRVREYIQGIDCGNKPSGDLDGLLYWLHDIEEGGEGLREAFVRCCLCRRAGVGVADAEDNAVVEVLRGHLVFVCQRLCLSKLLECSTTDHS
;
A
#
# COMPACT_ATOMS: atom_id res chain seq x y z
N MET A 1 0.29 -21.95 76.36
CA MET A 1 0.34 -23.15 75.50
C MET A 1 -0.72 -23.01 74.43
N ASP A 2 -0.31 -22.35 73.35
CA ASP A 2 -0.65 -22.51 71.94
C ASP A 2 -2.06 -22.99 71.57
N THR A 3 -2.92 -22.01 71.25
CA THR A 3 -4.09 -22.15 70.39
C THR A 3 -3.65 -22.45 68.96
N ARG A 4 -3.57 -23.73 68.60
CA ARG A 4 -3.38 -24.16 67.21
C ARG A 4 -4.61 -23.81 66.37
N ASN A 5 -4.37 -23.22 65.20
CA ASN A 5 -5.40 -23.05 64.18
C ASN A 5 -5.92 -24.43 63.72
N PRO A 6 -7.23 -24.56 63.45
CA PRO A 6 -7.79 -25.79 62.90
C PRO A 6 -7.24 -26.06 61.49
N SER A 7 -7.11 -27.35 61.16
CA SER A 7 -6.67 -27.80 59.84
C SER A 7 -7.65 -27.39 58.75
N PRO A 8 -7.17 -27.04 57.54
CA PRO A 8 -8.03 -26.70 56.42
C PRO A 8 -8.91 -27.90 56.04
N PRO A 9 -10.13 -27.67 55.53
CA PRO A 9 -11.07 -28.73 55.19
C PRO A 9 -10.49 -29.63 54.08
N PRO A 10 -10.72 -30.95 54.14
CA PRO A 10 -10.31 -31.86 53.08
C PRO A 10 -11.15 -31.59 51.83
N GLY A 11 -10.52 -31.07 50.78
CA GLY A 11 -11.20 -30.77 49.51
C GLY A 11 -10.84 -29.44 48.84
N ILE A 12 -9.81 -28.72 49.31
CA ILE A 12 -9.21 -27.67 48.48
C ILE A 12 -8.33 -28.40 47.46
N ASP A 13 -8.83 -28.50 46.24
CA ASP A 13 -8.06 -28.89 45.05
C ASP A 13 -6.69 -28.17 45.04
N PRO A 14 -5.64 -28.75 44.41
CA PRO A 14 -4.35 -28.07 44.26
C PRO A 14 -4.54 -26.63 43.76
N PRO A 15 -3.65 -25.70 44.13
CA PRO A 15 -3.94 -24.27 44.17
C PRO A 15 -4.53 -23.77 42.85
N LEU A 16 -5.52 -22.88 42.97
CA LEU A 16 -6.15 -22.08 41.90
C LEU A 16 -5.15 -21.50 40.86
N GLU A 17 -3.86 -21.46 41.19
CA GLU A 17 -2.73 -21.10 40.34
C GLU A 17 -2.60 -21.93 39.05
N GLN A 18 -2.99 -23.22 39.04
CA GLN A 18 -2.98 -24.03 37.80
C GLN A 18 -4.01 -23.56 36.76
N ASN A 19 -5.04 -22.80 37.17
CA ASN A 19 -6.11 -22.39 36.26
C ASN A 19 -5.82 -21.05 35.54
N ASP A 20 -4.84 -20.29 36.03
CA ASP A 20 -4.48 -18.98 35.48
C ASP A 20 -3.35 -19.04 34.45
N GLN A 21 -2.77 -20.20 34.17
CA GLN A 21 -1.69 -20.34 33.18
C GLN A 21 -2.22 -20.41 31.74
N ILE A 22 -1.50 -19.79 30.81
CA ILE A 22 -1.74 -19.93 29.37
C ILE A 22 -1.07 -21.21 28.89
N GLY A 23 -1.86 -22.26 28.64
CA GLY A 23 -1.34 -23.58 28.28
C GLY A 23 -0.37 -24.10 29.34
N ASN A 24 0.81 -24.55 28.89
CA ASN A 24 1.88 -25.01 29.77
C ASN A 24 2.95 -23.93 30.03
N SER A 25 2.66 -22.67 29.73
CA SER A 25 3.62 -21.58 29.86
C SER A 25 3.63 -20.98 31.27
N ALA A 26 4.67 -20.20 31.57
CA ALA A 26 4.75 -19.42 32.82
C ALA A 26 3.84 -18.17 32.81
N TYR A 27 3.19 -17.87 31.68
CA TYR A 27 2.40 -16.65 31.51
C TYR A 27 0.97 -16.81 32.02
N SER A 28 0.44 -15.74 32.61
CA SER A 28 -0.88 -15.70 33.22
C SER A 28 -1.96 -15.19 32.25
N LYS A 29 -3.16 -15.77 32.31
CA LYS A 29 -4.34 -15.30 31.58
C LYS A 29 -4.74 -13.90 32.04
N ARG A 30 -4.67 -13.61 33.36
CA ARG A 30 -4.92 -12.27 33.92
C ARG A 30 -3.93 -11.24 33.41
N TRP A 31 -2.67 -11.62 33.31
CA TRP A 31 -1.65 -10.77 32.71
C TRP A 31 -2.03 -10.39 31.27
N LEU A 32 -2.40 -11.37 30.44
CA LEU A 32 -2.78 -11.12 29.06
C LEU A 32 -4.04 -10.23 28.94
N TYR A 33 -5.06 -10.47 29.76
CA TYR A 33 -6.24 -9.58 29.78
C TYR A 33 -5.89 -8.15 30.21
N SER A 34 -5.01 -8.00 31.22
CA SER A 34 -4.53 -6.68 31.64
C SER A 34 -3.78 -5.98 30.50
N LEU A 35 -2.93 -6.70 29.78
CA LEU A 35 -2.19 -6.19 28.63
C LEU A 35 -3.13 -5.74 27.51
N ILE A 36 -4.12 -6.56 27.13
CA ILE A 36 -5.13 -6.21 26.13
C ILE A 36 -5.88 -4.94 26.52
N LEU A 37 -6.27 -4.80 27.80
CA LEU A 37 -6.96 -3.61 28.29
C LEU A 37 -6.07 -2.36 28.22
N GLN A 38 -4.77 -2.47 28.53
CA GLN A 38 -3.81 -1.37 28.39
C GLN A 38 -3.67 -0.93 26.93
N VAL A 39 -3.55 -1.90 26.02
CA VAL A 39 -3.47 -1.66 24.57
C VAL A 39 -4.71 -0.96 24.05
N LEU A 40 -5.91 -1.48 24.35
CA LEU A 40 -7.17 -0.85 23.95
C LEU A 40 -7.33 0.56 24.54
N THR A 41 -6.88 0.78 25.77
CA THR A 41 -6.89 2.11 26.39
C THR A 41 -5.96 3.08 25.64
N LYS A 42 -4.78 2.62 25.21
CA LYS A 42 -3.84 3.43 24.41
C LYS A 42 -4.44 3.76 23.04
N ILE A 43 -5.09 2.80 22.38
CA ILE A 43 -5.79 3.00 21.10
C ILE A 43 -6.90 4.04 21.22
N ASN A 44 -7.76 3.95 22.23
CA ASN A 44 -8.86 4.90 22.42
C ASN A 44 -8.34 6.34 22.64
N LYS A 45 -7.21 6.49 23.34
CA LYS A 45 -6.56 7.81 23.51
C LYS A 45 -6.04 8.39 22.19
N CYS A 46 -5.64 7.54 21.23
CA CYS A 46 -5.25 8.00 19.89
C CYS A 46 -6.46 8.53 19.10
N GLU A 47 -7.63 7.90 19.25
CA GLU A 47 -8.86 8.27 18.54
C GLU A 47 -9.46 9.61 19.03
N GLU A 48 -9.33 9.93 20.32
CA GLU A 48 -9.84 11.17 20.90
C GLU A 48 -8.96 12.41 20.59
N GLY A 49 -7.86 12.26 19.85
CA GLY A 49 -6.94 13.35 19.53
C GLY A 49 -6.23 13.97 20.75
N ILE A 50 -6.31 13.31 21.91
CA ILE A 50 -5.79 13.81 23.19
C ILE A 50 -4.25 13.76 23.23
N ASN A 51 -3.63 13.03 22.30
CA ASN A 51 -2.22 12.64 22.38
C ASN A 51 -1.46 12.77 21.04
N GLU A 52 -1.69 13.85 20.28
CA GLU A 52 -0.93 14.17 19.04
C GLU A 52 0.60 14.26 19.24
N HIS A 53 1.10 14.24 20.48
CA HIS A 53 2.52 14.34 20.81
C HIS A 53 3.15 13.08 21.44
N GLU A 54 2.40 11.99 21.67
CA GLU A 54 2.97 10.73 22.17
C GLU A 54 3.15 9.71 21.04
N GLU A 55 4.16 9.93 20.18
CA GLU A 55 4.59 8.95 19.17
C GLU A 55 5.35 7.76 19.78
N GLU A 56 5.77 7.85 21.04
CA GLU A 56 6.55 6.84 21.75
C GLU A 56 5.69 5.90 22.59
N LEU A 57 6.07 4.62 22.60
CA LEU A 57 5.46 3.58 23.41
C LEU A 57 6.06 3.64 24.83
N GLU A 58 5.23 3.62 25.86
CA GLU A 58 5.73 3.54 27.24
C GLU A 58 6.57 2.27 27.41
N SER A 59 7.78 2.40 27.96
CA SER A 59 8.75 1.30 28.04
C SER A 59 8.20 0.06 28.75
N SER A 60 7.40 0.26 29.79
CA SER A 60 6.75 -0.85 30.50
C SER A 60 5.71 -1.57 29.65
N LEU A 61 4.95 -0.85 28.81
CA LEU A 61 3.98 -1.46 27.90
C LEU A 61 4.71 -2.17 26.76
N GLU A 62 5.81 -1.62 26.26
CA GLU A 62 6.65 -2.26 25.25
C GLU A 62 7.20 -3.60 25.73
N GLU A 63 7.76 -3.67 26.94
CA GLU A 63 8.31 -4.90 27.53
C GLU A 63 7.25 -6.00 27.63
N GLU A 64 6.04 -5.65 28.04
CA GLU A 64 4.92 -6.59 28.15
C GLU A 64 4.41 -7.05 26.78
N LEU A 65 4.38 -6.14 25.80
CA LEU A 65 4.05 -6.46 24.41
C LEU A 65 5.10 -7.35 23.73
N CYS A 66 6.38 -7.14 24.03
CA CYS A 66 7.45 -8.03 23.58
C CYS A 66 7.32 -9.42 24.21
N CYS A 67 6.95 -9.52 25.49
CA CYS A 67 6.62 -10.81 26.10
C CYS A 67 5.48 -11.53 25.36
N LEU A 68 4.43 -10.80 24.95
CA LEU A 68 3.36 -11.39 24.15
C LEU A 68 3.85 -11.86 22.77
N TRP A 69 4.69 -11.06 22.10
CA TRP A 69 5.32 -11.45 20.85
C TRP A 69 6.09 -12.77 21.05
N ASP A 70 6.94 -12.87 22.07
CA ASP A 70 7.69 -14.09 22.37
C ASP A 70 6.78 -15.30 22.57
N ILE A 71 5.68 -15.16 23.31
CA ILE A 71 4.69 -16.25 23.50
C ILE A 71 4.10 -16.70 22.17
N THR A 72 3.76 -15.75 21.28
CA THR A 72 3.15 -16.08 19.99
C THR A 72 4.10 -16.83 19.06
N THR A 73 5.41 -16.78 19.28
CA THR A 73 6.37 -17.60 18.49
C THR A 73 6.23 -19.10 18.78
N ASP A 74 5.68 -19.48 19.93
CA ASP A 74 5.42 -20.88 20.27
C ASP A 74 4.08 -21.34 19.68
N GLN A 75 4.15 -22.10 18.58
CA GLN A 75 2.98 -22.64 17.89
C GLN A 75 2.10 -23.52 18.80
N ALA A 76 2.66 -24.20 19.79
CA ALA A 76 1.88 -25.01 20.72
C ALA A 76 0.96 -24.17 21.61
N LEU A 77 1.30 -22.89 21.81
CA LEU A 77 0.52 -21.95 22.61
C LEU A 77 -0.56 -21.21 21.82
N LEU A 78 -0.49 -21.16 20.48
CA LEU A 78 -1.43 -20.40 19.64
C LEU A 78 -2.90 -20.79 19.85
N THR A 79 -3.18 -22.09 19.96
CA THR A 79 -4.54 -22.59 20.23
C THR A 79 -5.08 -22.11 21.59
N HIS A 80 -4.20 -21.91 22.58
CA HIS A 80 -4.54 -21.37 23.88
C HIS A 80 -4.75 -19.85 23.88
N LEU A 81 -4.30 -19.15 22.84
CA LEU A 81 -4.47 -17.71 22.66
C LEU A 81 -5.78 -17.32 21.96
N ARG A 82 -6.46 -18.26 21.28
CA ARG A 82 -7.75 -18.02 20.59
C ARG A 82 -8.81 -17.30 21.45
N PRO A 83 -9.05 -17.68 22.71
CA PRO A 83 -10.10 -17.06 23.53
C PRO A 83 -9.87 -15.58 23.83
N PHE A 84 -8.65 -15.08 23.63
CA PHE A 84 -8.29 -13.69 23.94
C PHE A 84 -8.57 -12.72 22.80
N GLN A 85 -8.96 -13.21 21.62
CA GLN A 85 -9.31 -12.38 20.46
C GLN A 85 -8.22 -11.35 20.12
N LEU A 86 -6.96 -11.79 20.08
CA LEU A 86 -5.82 -10.92 19.83
C LEU A 86 -5.86 -10.32 18.42
N VAL A 87 -6.41 -11.05 17.43
CA VAL A 87 -6.49 -10.59 16.04
C VAL A 87 -7.21 -9.23 15.93
N PRO A 88 -8.48 -9.06 16.37
CA PRO A 88 -9.13 -7.75 16.36
C PRO A 88 -8.36 -6.64 17.08
N VAL A 89 -7.76 -6.95 18.24
CA VAL A 89 -7.06 -5.96 19.07
C VAL A 89 -5.84 -5.38 18.35
N PHE A 90 -5.00 -6.25 17.78
CA PHE A 90 -3.76 -5.83 17.12
C PHE A 90 -4.00 -5.32 15.70
N THR A 91 -5.08 -5.74 15.06
CA THR A 91 -5.59 -5.10 13.85
C THR A 91 -5.96 -3.64 14.12
N GLU A 92 -6.69 -3.37 15.20
CA GLU A 92 -7.07 -2.01 15.58
C GLU A 92 -5.84 -1.14 15.91
N CYS A 93 -4.79 -1.75 16.49
CA CYS A 93 -3.52 -1.06 16.74
C CYS A 93 -2.89 -0.55 15.43
N ILE A 94 -2.93 -1.36 14.38
CA ILE A 94 -2.37 -0.99 13.07
C ILE A 94 -3.18 0.15 12.43
N HIS A 95 -4.50 0.13 12.56
CA HIS A 95 -5.36 1.15 11.96
C HIS A 95 -5.29 2.51 12.66
N LYS A 96 -5.25 2.51 14.00
CA LYS A 96 -5.45 3.72 14.81
C LYS A 96 -4.18 4.28 15.43
N SER A 97 -3.12 3.49 15.55
CA SER A 97 -1.89 3.97 16.19
C SER A 97 -1.00 4.73 15.21
N HIS A 98 -0.38 5.80 15.69
CA HIS A 98 0.74 6.47 15.02
C HIS A 98 2.10 6.03 15.57
N CYS A 99 2.14 5.16 16.58
CA CYS A 99 3.38 4.72 17.23
C CYS A 99 4.04 3.59 16.43
N PRO A 100 5.22 3.82 15.79
CA PRO A 100 5.84 2.83 14.91
C PRO A 100 6.20 1.52 15.63
N ARG A 101 6.61 1.61 16.89
CA ARG A 101 6.99 0.44 17.70
C ARG A 101 5.79 -0.43 18.06
N LEU A 102 4.66 0.18 18.39
CA LEU A 102 3.41 -0.56 18.64
C LEU A 102 2.93 -1.27 17.38
N ILE A 103 3.00 -0.58 16.23
CA ILE A 103 2.67 -1.17 14.93
C ILE A 103 3.56 -2.37 14.65
N GLU A 104 4.89 -2.25 14.80
CA GLU A 104 5.84 -3.34 14.59
C GLU A 104 5.50 -4.59 15.42
N ILE A 105 5.28 -4.41 16.73
CA ILE A 105 4.97 -5.54 17.62
C ILE A 105 3.61 -6.15 17.26
N SER A 106 2.61 -5.32 16.95
CA SER A 106 1.29 -5.77 16.53
C SER A 106 1.37 -6.67 15.30
N LEU A 107 2.19 -6.29 14.32
CA LEU A 107 2.43 -7.07 13.11
C LEU A 107 3.14 -8.39 13.40
N GLY A 108 4.15 -8.37 14.26
CA GLY A 108 4.86 -9.58 14.69
C GLY A 108 3.93 -10.59 15.37
N VAL A 109 3.06 -10.11 16.25
CA VAL A 109 2.02 -10.92 16.92
C VAL A 109 1.04 -11.48 15.90
N LEU A 110 0.48 -10.66 15.00
CA LEU A 110 -0.49 -11.12 13.99
C LEU A 110 0.12 -12.11 12.99
N ALA A 111 1.37 -11.90 12.58
CA ALA A 111 2.09 -12.84 11.71
C ALA A 111 2.23 -14.22 12.37
N ASN A 112 2.57 -14.27 13.65
CA ASN A 112 2.64 -15.52 14.39
C ASN A 112 1.27 -16.17 14.58
N LEU A 113 0.23 -15.38 14.89
CA LEU A 113 -1.15 -15.86 15.01
C LEU A 113 -1.71 -16.41 13.69
N SER A 114 -1.22 -15.94 12.55
CA SER A 114 -1.60 -16.45 11.23
C SER A 114 -1.21 -17.91 10.98
N LEU A 115 -0.30 -18.47 11.79
CA LEU A 115 0.09 -19.88 11.74
C LEU A 115 -0.97 -20.81 12.34
N ASP A 116 -1.96 -20.25 13.05
CA ASP A 116 -3.12 -20.98 13.55
C ASP A 116 -4.26 -20.92 12.52
N GLU A 117 -4.70 -22.08 12.00
CA GLU A 117 -5.69 -22.15 10.91
C GLU A 117 -7.01 -21.42 11.20
N GLU A 118 -7.48 -21.46 12.46
CA GLU A 118 -8.74 -20.80 12.84
C GLU A 118 -8.58 -19.27 12.89
N GLN A 119 -7.46 -18.80 13.44
CA GLN A 119 -7.16 -17.36 13.49
C GLN A 119 -6.77 -16.80 12.13
N CYS A 120 -6.17 -17.61 11.25
CA CYS A 120 -5.88 -17.23 9.86
C CYS A 120 -7.15 -16.88 9.08
N GLY A 121 -8.26 -17.58 9.32
CA GLY A 121 -9.55 -17.26 8.73
C GLY A 121 -10.00 -15.82 9.06
N LEU A 122 -9.79 -15.38 10.30
CA LEU A 122 -10.13 -14.03 10.77
C LEU A 122 -9.25 -12.94 10.12
N LEU A 123 -8.01 -13.26 9.75
CA LEU A 123 -7.08 -12.33 9.10
C LEU A 123 -7.36 -12.14 7.60
N SER A 124 -8.00 -13.13 6.97
CA SER A 124 -8.19 -13.20 5.51
C SER A 124 -9.20 -12.20 4.95
N GLU A 125 -10.09 -11.65 5.79
CA GLU A 125 -11.16 -10.74 5.34
C GLU A 125 -10.69 -9.29 5.14
N GLU A 126 -9.59 -8.84 5.77
CA GLU A 126 -9.21 -7.42 5.73
C GLU A 126 -7.69 -7.08 5.79
N GLN A 127 -6.78 -7.94 6.26
CA GLN A 127 -5.48 -7.46 6.80
C GLN A 127 -4.20 -8.08 6.22
N ALA A 128 -4.27 -9.15 5.42
CA ALA A 128 -3.08 -9.86 4.92
C ALA A 128 -2.10 -8.97 4.11
N PHE A 129 -2.61 -8.05 3.29
CA PHE A 129 -1.75 -7.15 2.49
C PHE A 129 -1.15 -5.99 3.27
N MET A 130 -1.80 -5.53 4.34
CA MET A 130 -1.22 -4.53 5.25
C MET A 130 -0.11 -5.13 6.11
N LEU A 131 -0.29 -6.38 6.56
CA LEU A 131 0.77 -7.18 7.19
C LEU A 131 1.96 -7.36 6.25
N LEU A 132 1.71 -7.66 4.98
CA LEU A 132 2.78 -7.81 3.99
C LEU A 132 3.57 -6.51 3.76
N ARG A 133 2.89 -5.37 3.59
CA ARG A 133 3.53 -4.06 3.36
C ARG A 133 4.49 -3.67 4.47
N SER A 134 4.06 -3.86 5.71
CA SER A 134 4.80 -3.42 6.89
C SER A 134 5.97 -4.37 7.23
N VAL A 135 5.79 -5.67 7.01
CA VAL A 135 6.88 -6.65 7.08
C VAL A 135 7.93 -6.41 5.99
N LEU A 136 7.53 -6.07 4.76
CA LEU A 136 8.46 -5.70 3.67
C LEU A 136 9.18 -4.37 3.94
N ALA A 137 8.59 -3.46 4.71
CA ALA A 137 9.24 -2.24 5.17
C ALA A 137 10.38 -2.54 6.17
N SER A 138 10.28 -3.63 6.96
CA SER A 138 11.33 -4.07 7.88
C SER A 138 12.55 -4.61 7.14
N ARG A 139 13.66 -3.87 7.18
CA ARG A 139 14.94 -4.29 6.53
C ARG A 139 15.49 -5.61 7.08
N LEU A 140 15.14 -5.99 8.31
CA LEU A 140 15.68 -7.16 8.98
C LEU A 140 15.04 -8.47 8.50
N HIS A 141 13.73 -8.45 8.21
CA HIS A 141 12.94 -9.65 7.93
C HIS A 141 12.48 -9.76 6.47
N ARG A 142 12.59 -8.67 5.70
CA ARG A 142 12.20 -8.58 4.29
C ARG A 142 12.64 -9.77 3.44
N GLN A 143 13.90 -10.18 3.51
CA GLN A 143 14.43 -11.22 2.62
C GLN A 143 13.74 -12.57 2.84
N VAL A 144 13.50 -12.95 4.11
CA VAL A 144 12.83 -14.22 4.45
C VAL A 144 11.43 -14.29 3.85
N TRP A 145 10.72 -13.16 3.85
CA TRP A 145 9.38 -13.07 3.27
C TRP A 145 9.40 -13.04 1.74
N LEU A 146 10.35 -12.34 1.12
CA LEU A 146 10.52 -12.39 -0.33
C LEU A 146 10.85 -13.80 -0.81
N ASP A 147 11.74 -14.51 -0.11
CA ASP A 147 12.06 -15.91 -0.41
C ASP A 147 10.79 -16.77 -0.31
N ALA A 148 10.01 -16.63 0.77
CA ALA A 148 8.75 -17.35 0.94
C ALA A 148 7.74 -17.07 -0.18
N ILE A 149 7.60 -15.80 -0.58
CA ILE A 149 6.76 -15.39 -1.72
C ILE A 149 7.27 -16.02 -3.03
N HIS A 150 8.58 -16.00 -3.24
CA HIS A 150 9.22 -16.56 -4.43
C HIS A 150 9.00 -18.08 -4.54
N PHE A 151 8.92 -18.79 -3.42
CA PHE A 151 8.62 -20.23 -3.41
C PHE A 151 7.12 -20.56 -3.44
N ALA A 152 6.24 -19.58 -3.18
CA ALA A 152 4.80 -19.76 -3.22
C ALA A 152 4.23 -19.44 -4.62
N LEU A 153 4.33 -20.40 -5.56
CA LEU A 153 3.93 -20.22 -6.96
C LEU A 153 2.47 -19.75 -7.14
N GLU A 154 1.58 -20.15 -6.24
CA GLU A 154 0.15 -19.81 -6.26
C GLU A 154 -0.13 -18.38 -5.76
N PHE A 155 0.86 -17.71 -5.17
CA PHE A 155 0.68 -16.40 -4.54
C PHE A 155 0.18 -15.38 -5.56
N ILE A 156 0.82 -15.30 -6.73
CA ILE A 156 0.45 -14.36 -7.78
C ILE A 156 -0.92 -14.70 -8.39
N ASP A 157 -1.27 -15.98 -8.51
CA ASP A 157 -2.59 -16.41 -9.00
C ASP A 157 -3.71 -15.94 -8.06
N ARG A 158 -3.48 -16.02 -6.74
CA ARG A 158 -4.42 -15.54 -5.72
C ARG A 158 -4.52 -14.02 -5.73
N VAL A 159 -3.40 -13.32 -5.93
CA VAL A 159 -3.37 -11.87 -6.10
C VAL A 159 -4.21 -11.45 -7.32
N ASN A 160 -3.98 -12.07 -8.49
CA ASN A 160 -4.73 -11.81 -9.71
C ASN A 160 -6.22 -12.10 -9.54
N PHE A 161 -6.56 -13.18 -8.84
CA PHE A 161 -7.94 -13.50 -8.50
C PHE A 161 -8.61 -12.40 -7.67
N ILE A 162 -7.94 -11.87 -6.64
CA ILE A 162 -8.45 -10.77 -5.81
C ILE A 162 -8.66 -9.52 -6.66
N LEU A 163 -7.68 -9.15 -7.49
CA LEU A 163 -7.77 -7.99 -8.37
C LEU A 163 -8.93 -8.08 -9.37
N CYS A 164 -9.20 -9.28 -9.91
CA CYS A 164 -10.31 -9.50 -10.85
C CYS A 164 -11.68 -9.65 -10.19
N SER A 165 -11.75 -10.08 -8.92
CA SER A 165 -13.00 -10.56 -8.32
C SER A 165 -13.54 -9.70 -7.18
N SER A 166 -12.74 -8.77 -6.64
CA SER A 166 -13.11 -7.95 -5.48
C SER A 166 -13.66 -6.59 -5.89
N THR A 167 -14.89 -6.26 -5.49
CA THR A 167 -15.43 -4.89 -5.62
C THR A 167 -15.08 -3.98 -4.43
N ASN A 168 -14.30 -4.47 -3.45
CA ASN A 168 -13.87 -3.69 -2.30
C ASN A 168 -12.63 -2.85 -2.67
N ALA A 169 -12.83 -1.55 -2.83
CA ALA A 169 -11.77 -0.59 -3.20
C ALA A 169 -10.60 -0.60 -2.21
N THR A 170 -10.84 -0.69 -0.91
CA THR A 170 -9.79 -0.73 0.11
C THR A 170 -8.92 -1.98 -0.01
N LEU A 171 -9.55 -3.15 -0.24
CA LEU A 171 -8.85 -4.40 -0.45
C LEU A 171 -8.04 -4.37 -1.75
N LEU A 172 -8.61 -3.88 -2.83
CA LEU A 172 -7.92 -3.72 -4.12
C LEU A 172 -6.71 -2.80 -3.98
N MET A 173 -6.87 -1.61 -3.40
CA MET A 173 -5.78 -0.65 -3.20
C MET A 173 -4.67 -1.20 -2.30
N SER A 174 -5.04 -1.95 -1.25
CA SER A 174 -4.08 -2.61 -0.37
C SER A 174 -3.30 -3.70 -1.09
N THR A 175 -3.99 -4.49 -1.92
CA THR A 175 -3.41 -5.54 -2.76
C THR A 175 -2.43 -4.95 -3.78
N ILE A 176 -2.87 -3.95 -4.54
CA ILE A 176 -2.06 -3.21 -5.52
C ILE A 176 -0.80 -2.63 -4.85
N SER A 177 -0.96 -2.01 -3.68
CA SER A 177 0.17 -1.43 -2.96
C SER A 177 1.18 -2.45 -2.45
N ALA A 178 0.72 -3.62 -2.04
CA ALA A 178 1.60 -4.69 -1.60
C ALA A 178 2.40 -5.26 -2.78
N ILE A 179 1.76 -5.44 -3.95
CA ILE A 179 2.44 -5.85 -5.18
C ILE A 179 3.48 -4.81 -5.57
N GLU A 180 3.11 -3.52 -5.62
CA GLU A 180 4.05 -2.42 -5.91
C GLU A 180 5.27 -2.49 -5.01
N THR A 181 5.07 -2.71 -3.72
CA THR A 181 6.15 -2.82 -2.74
C THR A 181 7.04 -4.03 -3.01
N ILE A 182 6.47 -5.20 -3.32
CA ILE A 182 7.25 -6.41 -3.66
C ILE A 182 8.08 -6.16 -4.92
N LEU A 183 7.44 -5.70 -6.00
CA LEU A 183 8.09 -5.52 -7.31
C LEU A 183 9.16 -4.42 -7.29
N ARG A 184 9.01 -3.41 -6.44
CA ARG A 184 10.04 -2.37 -6.24
C ARG A 184 11.26 -2.88 -5.49
N ILE A 185 11.10 -3.92 -4.67
CA ILE A 185 12.16 -4.45 -3.81
C ILE A 185 12.90 -5.61 -4.49
N ASP A 186 12.18 -6.46 -5.22
CA ASP A 186 12.70 -7.68 -5.83
C ASP A 186 12.60 -7.63 -7.36
N ASP A 187 13.74 -7.39 -8.01
CA ASP A 187 13.85 -7.29 -9.46
C ASP A 187 13.48 -8.60 -10.17
N SER A 188 13.70 -9.75 -9.53
CA SER A 188 13.41 -11.07 -10.12
C SER A 188 11.90 -11.32 -10.20
N LEU A 189 11.18 -10.97 -9.13
CA LEU A 189 9.72 -11.01 -9.13
C LEU A 189 9.14 -9.94 -10.07
N CYS A 190 9.78 -8.77 -10.18
CA CYS A 190 9.40 -7.73 -11.14
C CYS A 190 9.46 -8.24 -12.59
N GLU A 191 10.55 -8.89 -13.00
CA GLU A 191 10.69 -9.44 -14.35
C GLU A 191 9.72 -10.59 -14.63
N LEU A 192 9.37 -11.37 -13.59
CA LEU A 192 8.46 -12.52 -13.71
C LEU A 192 6.97 -12.12 -13.74
N TRP A 193 6.57 -11.18 -12.88
CA TRP A 193 5.16 -10.83 -12.66
C TRP A 193 4.67 -9.68 -13.53
N CYS A 194 5.55 -8.84 -14.09
CA CYS A 194 5.18 -7.79 -15.04
C CYS A 194 4.80 -8.38 -16.41
N ASN A 195 3.70 -9.12 -16.45
CA ASN A 195 3.18 -9.84 -17.62
C ASN A 195 1.70 -9.49 -17.87
N GLU A 196 1.13 -10.06 -18.94
CA GLU A 196 -0.25 -9.78 -19.38
C GLU A 196 -1.30 -10.10 -18.32
N ASP A 197 -1.08 -11.15 -17.52
CA ASP A 197 -2.05 -11.58 -16.50
C ASP A 197 -2.17 -10.52 -15.40
N LEU A 198 -1.04 -10.09 -14.82
CA LEU A 198 -1.06 -9.06 -13.79
C LEU A 198 -1.58 -7.73 -14.33
N LEU A 199 -1.17 -7.33 -15.55
CA LEU A 199 -1.65 -6.09 -16.15
C LEU A 199 -3.15 -6.12 -16.41
N GLY A 200 -3.68 -7.24 -16.92
CA GLY A 200 -5.11 -7.45 -17.13
C GLY A 200 -5.89 -7.42 -15.82
N SER A 201 -5.37 -8.06 -14.77
CA SER A 201 -5.93 -8.01 -13.42
C SER A 201 -5.96 -6.60 -12.83
N LEU A 202 -4.89 -5.81 -13.02
CA LEU A 202 -4.84 -4.41 -12.60
C LEU A 202 -5.85 -3.54 -13.35
N GLN A 203 -6.02 -3.75 -14.66
CA GLN A 203 -7.04 -3.05 -15.45
C GLN A 203 -8.45 -3.38 -14.97
N GLU A 204 -8.72 -4.64 -14.62
CA GLU A 204 -10.03 -5.03 -14.09
C GLU A 204 -10.28 -4.45 -12.70
N ALA A 205 -9.27 -4.45 -11.81
CA ALA A 205 -9.36 -3.77 -10.53
C ALA A 205 -9.64 -2.26 -10.70
N GLN A 206 -8.99 -1.62 -11.66
CA GLN A 206 -9.20 -0.20 -11.97
C GLN A 206 -10.62 0.09 -12.48
N LYS A 207 -11.18 -0.77 -13.35
CA LYS A 207 -12.59 -0.65 -13.77
C LYS A 207 -13.55 -0.76 -12.59
N GLN A 208 -13.28 -1.67 -11.66
CA GLN A 208 -14.08 -1.85 -10.45
C GLN A 208 -13.98 -0.64 -9.50
N MET A 209 -12.83 0.04 -9.47
CA MET A 209 -12.54 1.20 -8.63
C MET A 209 -12.79 2.57 -9.30
N CYS A 210 -13.63 2.65 -10.33
CA CYS A 210 -13.90 3.76 -11.27
C CYS A 210 -14.11 5.21 -10.73
N TRP A 211 -13.86 5.45 -9.45
CA TRP A 211 -13.99 6.69 -8.68
C TRP A 211 -12.68 7.15 -8.00
N ILE A 212 -11.60 6.36 -8.06
CA ILE A 212 -10.31 6.69 -7.42
C ILE A 212 -9.50 7.61 -8.34
N HIS A 213 -9.16 8.80 -7.84
CA HIS A 213 -8.48 9.86 -8.59
C HIS A 213 -7.40 10.53 -7.74
N GLY A 214 -6.45 11.23 -8.39
CA GLY A 214 -5.40 11.99 -7.69
C GLY A 214 -4.39 11.08 -6.99
N ASP A 215 -4.00 11.47 -5.77
CA ASP A 215 -2.96 10.80 -4.98
C ASP A 215 -3.29 9.32 -4.69
N ASP A 216 -4.58 8.98 -4.61
CA ASP A 216 -5.01 7.60 -4.37
C ASP A 216 -4.70 6.66 -5.56
N ALA A 217 -4.59 7.19 -6.80
CA ALA A 217 -4.21 6.39 -7.96
C ALA A 217 -2.69 6.25 -8.13
N GLU A 218 -1.88 6.93 -7.31
CA GLU A 218 -0.41 7.02 -7.45
C GLU A 218 0.27 5.65 -7.51
N VAL A 219 -0.23 4.70 -6.71
CA VAL A 219 0.36 3.37 -6.62
C VAL A 219 0.20 2.54 -7.91
N ILE A 220 -0.87 2.78 -8.67
CA ILE A 220 -1.08 2.15 -9.98
C ILE A 220 -0.04 2.70 -10.96
N TYR A 221 0.26 4.00 -10.92
CA TYR A 221 1.29 4.59 -11.78
C TYR A 221 2.70 4.11 -11.42
N ARG A 222 3.00 3.97 -10.12
CA ARG A 222 4.27 3.37 -9.69
C ARG A 222 4.43 1.94 -10.18
N LEU A 223 3.35 1.14 -10.19
CA LEU A 223 3.36 -0.18 -10.84
C LEU A 223 3.63 -0.08 -12.33
N LEU A 224 2.97 0.82 -13.04
CA LEU A 224 3.18 0.99 -14.49
C LEU A 224 4.60 1.44 -14.82
N TYR A 225 5.20 2.25 -13.97
CA TYR A 225 6.62 2.57 -14.05
C TYR A 225 7.48 1.31 -13.88
N LEU A 226 7.19 0.44 -12.91
CA LEU A 226 7.92 -0.82 -12.75
C LEU A 226 7.78 -1.75 -13.97
N PHE A 227 6.62 -1.76 -14.62
CA PHE A 227 6.44 -2.44 -15.91
C PHE A 227 7.34 -1.83 -17.01
N SER A 228 7.50 -0.50 -17.05
CA SER A 228 8.33 0.15 -18.06
C SER A 228 9.83 0.04 -17.81
N THR A 229 10.25 -0.32 -16.60
CA THR A 229 11.67 -0.48 -16.24
C THR A 229 12.25 -1.85 -16.58
N ASN A 230 11.44 -2.85 -16.96
CA ASN A 230 11.91 -4.20 -17.26
C ASN A 230 11.45 -4.73 -18.64
N PRO A 231 12.22 -5.63 -19.29
CA PRO A 231 11.94 -6.05 -20.67
C PRO A 231 10.59 -6.76 -20.85
N THR A 232 10.16 -7.57 -19.88
CA THR A 232 8.89 -8.30 -19.91
C THR A 232 7.73 -7.32 -19.83
N GLY A 233 7.79 -6.37 -18.90
CA GLY A 233 6.77 -5.34 -18.71
C GLY A 233 6.67 -4.41 -19.92
N VAL A 234 7.80 -3.99 -20.53
CA VAL A 234 7.77 -3.17 -21.75
C VAL A 234 7.08 -3.89 -22.91
N ARG A 235 7.35 -5.18 -23.11
CA ARG A 235 6.65 -5.98 -24.14
C ARG A 235 5.15 -6.06 -23.85
N THR A 236 4.82 -6.38 -22.60
CA THR A 236 3.43 -6.46 -22.13
C THR A 236 2.67 -5.16 -22.34
N LEU A 237 3.29 -4.01 -22.06
CA LEU A 237 2.70 -2.68 -22.28
C LEU A 237 2.51 -2.38 -23.78
N ASN A 238 3.39 -2.90 -24.64
CA ASN A 238 3.38 -2.64 -26.07
C ASN A 238 2.38 -3.52 -26.84
N ASP A 239 2.09 -4.72 -26.33
CA ASP A 239 1.21 -5.69 -26.98
C ASP A 239 -0.29 -5.45 -26.67
N LEU A 240 -0.62 -4.59 -25.71
CA LEU A 240 -1.99 -4.32 -25.26
C LEU A 240 -2.50 -2.92 -25.69
N SER A 241 -3.76 -2.85 -26.12
CA SER A 241 -4.53 -1.59 -26.23
C SER A 241 -4.75 -1.03 -24.81
N LEU A 242 -3.80 -0.21 -24.37
CA LEU A 242 -3.80 0.49 -23.09
C LEU A 242 -4.84 1.62 -23.03
N ASP A 243 -5.89 1.63 -23.87
CA ASP A 243 -6.81 2.75 -24.02
C ASP A 243 -7.48 3.16 -22.70
N GLY A 244 -7.72 2.25 -21.76
CA GLY A 244 -8.26 2.56 -20.43
C GLY A 244 -7.26 3.23 -19.49
N LEU A 245 -5.98 2.95 -19.68
CA LEU A 245 -4.88 3.30 -18.79
C LEU A 245 -4.14 4.56 -19.28
N TRP A 246 -4.04 4.72 -20.60
CA TRP A 246 -3.74 5.99 -21.27
C TRP A 246 -4.77 7.08 -20.94
N ARG A 247 -6.03 6.72 -20.67
CA ARG A 247 -7.09 7.64 -20.25
C ARG A 247 -6.92 8.20 -18.83
N ASP A 248 -6.17 7.52 -17.97
CA ASP A 248 -5.89 7.98 -16.61
C ASP A 248 -4.52 8.68 -16.53
N LEU A 249 -3.55 8.19 -17.31
CA LEU A 249 -2.32 8.94 -17.60
C LEU A 249 -2.61 10.29 -18.26
N SER A 250 -3.66 10.41 -19.07
CA SER A 250 -4.01 11.68 -19.70
C SER A 250 -4.46 12.77 -18.72
N VAL A 251 -5.20 12.38 -17.68
CA VAL A 251 -5.61 13.29 -16.60
C VAL A 251 -4.38 13.78 -15.86
N LEU A 252 -3.48 12.87 -15.50
CA LEU A 252 -2.23 13.21 -14.82
C LEU A 252 -1.30 14.08 -15.65
N PHE A 253 -1.02 13.70 -16.90
CA PHE A 253 -0.15 14.48 -17.75
C PHE A 253 -0.79 15.83 -18.10
N GLY A 254 -2.12 15.90 -18.24
CA GLY A 254 -2.85 17.14 -18.36
C GLY A 254 -2.68 18.06 -17.15
N ASP A 255 -2.86 17.53 -15.93
CA ASP A 255 -2.69 18.27 -14.67
C ASP A 255 -1.23 18.66 -14.41
N LEU A 256 -0.29 17.77 -14.74
CA LEU A 256 1.14 18.00 -14.61
C LEU A 256 1.60 19.12 -15.55
N ILE A 257 1.17 19.08 -16.82
CA ILE A 257 1.46 20.14 -17.80
C ILE A 257 0.80 21.45 -17.38
N GLN A 258 -0.40 21.42 -16.81
CA GLN A 258 -1.04 22.61 -16.25
C GLN A 258 -0.24 23.20 -15.08
N ARG A 259 0.26 22.38 -14.15
CA ARG A 259 1.13 22.82 -13.04
C ARG A 259 2.47 23.37 -13.54
N VAL A 260 3.09 22.72 -14.53
CA VAL A 260 4.33 23.21 -15.16
C VAL A 260 4.09 24.56 -15.82
N ARG A 261 2.96 24.75 -16.51
CA ARG A 261 2.55 26.03 -17.08
C ARG A 261 2.37 27.12 -16.03
N GLU A 262 1.64 26.85 -14.95
CA GLU A 262 1.44 27.79 -13.83
C GLU A 262 2.77 28.19 -13.18
N TYR A 263 3.66 27.22 -13.02
CA TYR A 263 5.00 27.43 -12.48
C TYR A 263 5.86 28.31 -13.40
N ILE A 264 5.88 28.04 -14.70
CA ILE A 264 6.56 28.87 -15.71
C ILE A 264 5.99 30.30 -15.72
N GLN A 265 4.67 30.46 -15.65
CA GLN A 265 4.03 31.78 -15.59
C GLN A 265 4.35 32.54 -14.29
N GLY A 266 4.45 31.83 -13.16
CA GLY A 266 4.87 32.41 -11.88
C GLY A 266 6.30 32.98 -11.92
N ILE A 267 7.21 32.34 -12.67
CA ILE A 267 8.58 32.83 -12.89
C ILE A 267 8.57 34.15 -13.68
N ASP A 268 7.75 34.24 -14.73
CA ASP A 268 7.61 35.45 -15.55
C ASP A 268 6.99 36.64 -14.78
N CYS A 269 6.20 36.37 -13.73
CA CYS A 269 5.65 37.39 -12.84
C CYS A 269 6.59 37.82 -11.69
N GLY A 270 7.84 37.34 -11.67
CA GLY A 270 8.87 37.82 -10.72
C GLY A 270 9.01 37.01 -9.42
N ASN A 271 8.27 35.91 -9.27
CA ASN A 271 8.49 34.97 -8.17
C ASN A 271 9.68 34.06 -8.54
N LYS A 272 10.89 34.38 -8.05
CA LYS A 272 12.05 33.50 -8.23
C LYS A 272 11.84 32.18 -7.48
N PRO A 273 11.93 31.03 -8.15
CA PRO A 273 11.95 29.74 -7.48
C PRO A 273 13.31 29.54 -6.80
N SER A 274 13.30 28.91 -5.63
CA SER A 274 14.49 28.65 -4.82
C SER A 274 15.24 27.36 -5.21
N GLY A 275 15.26 26.98 -6.49
CA GLY A 275 15.85 25.73 -6.95
C GLY A 275 16.20 25.71 -8.44
N ASP A 276 17.08 24.78 -8.81
CA ASP A 276 17.59 24.59 -10.18
C ASP A 276 16.47 24.11 -11.12
N LEU A 277 16.08 24.99 -12.05
CA LEU A 277 14.95 24.79 -12.96
C LEU A 277 15.16 23.59 -13.88
N ASP A 278 16.41 23.40 -14.33
CA ASP A 278 16.81 22.33 -15.24
C ASP A 278 16.74 20.95 -14.55
N GLY A 279 16.96 20.89 -13.24
CA GLY A 279 16.87 19.64 -12.48
C GLY A 279 15.45 19.12 -12.29
N LEU A 280 14.47 20.01 -12.17
CA LEU A 280 13.05 19.64 -11.95
C LEU A 280 12.33 19.25 -13.24
N LEU A 281 12.75 19.79 -14.39
CA LEU A 281 12.13 19.58 -15.70
C LEU A 281 12.96 18.69 -16.63
N TYR A 282 14.05 18.08 -16.13
CA TYR A 282 14.95 17.23 -16.94
C TYR A 282 14.20 16.10 -17.65
N TRP A 283 13.16 15.55 -17.02
CA TRP A 283 12.33 14.48 -17.60
C TRP A 283 11.64 14.89 -18.91
N LEU A 284 11.30 16.18 -19.10
CA LEU A 284 10.74 16.67 -20.37
C LEU A 284 11.79 16.71 -21.47
N HIS A 285 13.03 17.04 -21.13
CA HIS A 285 14.16 16.99 -22.06
C HIS A 285 14.52 15.54 -22.43
N ASP A 286 14.40 14.59 -21.50
CA ASP A 286 14.56 13.17 -21.78
C ASP A 286 13.48 12.63 -22.74
N ILE A 287 12.22 13.06 -22.59
CA ILE A 287 11.14 12.70 -23.52
C ILE A 287 11.38 13.33 -24.90
N GLU A 288 11.81 14.59 -24.96
CA GLU A 288 12.19 15.29 -26.19
C GLU A 288 13.30 14.55 -26.95
N GLU A 289 14.36 14.14 -26.26
CA GLU A 289 15.48 13.38 -26.82
C GLU A 289 15.18 11.89 -27.05
N GLY A 290 14.04 11.40 -26.58
CA GLY A 290 13.59 10.03 -26.75
C GLY A 290 13.22 9.63 -28.19
N GLY A 291 12.65 8.44 -28.35
CA GLY A 291 12.14 7.96 -29.64
C GLY A 291 10.87 8.70 -30.11
N GLU A 292 10.60 8.71 -31.41
CA GLU A 292 9.38 9.30 -31.99
C GLU A 292 8.10 8.68 -31.40
N GLY A 293 8.05 7.36 -31.27
CA GLY A 293 6.91 6.68 -30.63
C GLY A 293 6.71 7.05 -29.15
N LEU A 294 7.78 7.39 -28.42
CA LEU A 294 7.67 7.86 -27.03
C LEU A 294 7.06 9.27 -26.98
N ARG A 295 7.47 10.16 -27.89
CA ARG A 295 6.93 11.52 -27.99
C ARG A 295 5.45 11.50 -28.41
N GLU A 296 5.11 10.72 -29.42
CA GLU A 296 3.72 10.56 -29.89
C GLU A 296 2.83 9.95 -28.79
N ALA A 297 3.32 8.93 -28.08
CA ALA A 297 2.62 8.36 -26.94
C ALA A 297 2.39 9.40 -25.84
N PHE A 298 3.41 10.18 -25.48
CA PHE A 298 3.29 11.24 -24.49
C PHE A 298 2.27 12.32 -24.89
N VAL A 299 2.33 12.81 -26.13
CA VAL A 299 1.36 13.79 -26.63
C VAL A 299 -0.05 13.21 -26.65
N ARG A 300 -0.20 11.98 -27.13
CA ARG A 300 -1.48 11.27 -27.13
C ARG A 300 -2.03 11.12 -25.72
N CYS A 301 -1.19 10.82 -24.74
CA CYS A 301 -1.57 10.84 -23.33
C CYS A 301 -2.07 12.22 -22.93
N CYS A 302 -1.29 13.28 -23.08
CA CYS A 302 -1.71 14.64 -22.69
C CYS A 302 -3.06 15.08 -23.28
N LEU A 303 -3.45 14.53 -24.44
CA LEU A 303 -4.63 14.93 -25.21
C LEU A 303 -5.78 13.91 -25.20
N CYS A 304 -5.57 12.69 -24.68
CA CYS A 304 -6.61 11.65 -24.64
C CYS A 304 -7.68 11.96 -23.58
N ARG A 305 -8.97 11.77 -23.90
CA ARG A 305 -10.07 11.85 -22.92
C ARG A 305 -11.02 10.66 -22.93
N ARG A 306 -11.75 10.54 -21.81
CA ARG A 306 -12.80 9.55 -21.51
C ARG A 306 -13.85 9.60 -22.63
N ALA A 307 -13.84 8.63 -23.55
CA ALA A 307 -15.03 8.35 -24.35
C ALA A 307 -16.10 7.84 -23.37
N GLY A 308 -16.93 8.74 -22.85
CA GLY A 308 -18.23 8.36 -22.31
C GLY A 308 -18.97 7.62 -23.41
N VAL A 309 -19.65 6.53 -23.06
CA VAL A 309 -20.53 5.84 -24.01
C VAL A 309 -21.67 6.81 -24.34
N GLY A 310 -21.50 7.60 -25.39
CA GLY A 310 -22.45 8.62 -25.83
C GLY A 310 -21.71 9.79 -26.48
N VAL A 311 -22.01 10.01 -27.77
CA VAL A 311 -21.74 11.18 -28.63
C VAL A 311 -20.68 12.18 -28.11
N ALA A 312 -19.56 12.30 -28.83
CA ALA A 312 -18.57 13.37 -28.59
C ALA A 312 -19.25 14.74 -28.59
N ASP A 313 -19.44 15.31 -27.39
CA ASP A 313 -20.08 16.60 -27.21
C ASP A 313 -19.08 17.74 -27.52
N ALA A 314 -19.58 18.87 -28.00
CA ALA A 314 -18.76 20.05 -28.33
C ALA A 314 -17.92 20.56 -27.14
N GLU A 315 -18.32 20.23 -25.92
CA GLU A 315 -17.61 20.53 -24.68
C GLU A 315 -16.33 19.71 -24.53
N ASP A 316 -16.29 18.46 -24.99
CA ASP A 316 -15.10 17.61 -24.94
C ASP A 316 -13.99 18.11 -25.87
N ASN A 317 -14.36 18.55 -27.08
CA ASN A 317 -13.41 19.17 -28.02
C ASN A 317 -12.83 20.48 -27.46
N ALA A 318 -13.64 21.28 -26.77
CA ALA A 318 -13.17 22.52 -26.17
C ALA A 318 -12.11 22.27 -25.08
N VAL A 319 -12.25 21.19 -24.30
CA VAL A 319 -11.27 20.87 -23.25
C VAL A 319 -9.99 20.28 -23.81
N VAL A 320 -10.05 19.43 -24.85
CA VAL A 320 -8.85 18.93 -25.53
C VAL A 320 -8.05 20.09 -26.13
N GLU A 321 -8.71 21.09 -26.70
CA GLU A 321 -8.04 22.30 -27.21
C GLU A 321 -7.39 23.14 -26.10
N VAL A 322 -7.99 23.20 -24.91
CA VAL A 322 -7.38 23.86 -23.73
C VAL A 322 -6.11 23.12 -23.30
N LEU A 323 -6.16 21.79 -23.19
CA LEU A 323 -5.00 20.96 -22.84
C LEU A 323 -3.89 21.05 -23.88
N ARG A 324 -4.26 21.04 -25.17
CA ARG A 324 -3.33 21.28 -26.28
C ARG A 324 -2.67 22.66 -26.16
N GLY A 325 -3.45 23.69 -25.83
CA GLY A 325 -2.94 25.04 -25.57
C GLY A 325 -1.93 25.09 -24.41
N HIS A 326 -2.14 24.32 -23.35
CA HIS A 326 -1.19 24.22 -22.23
C HIS A 326 0.11 23.53 -22.65
N LEU A 327 0.01 22.41 -23.38
CA LEU A 327 1.16 21.65 -23.84
C LEU A 327 2.04 22.47 -24.80
N VAL A 328 1.41 23.13 -25.78
CA VAL A 328 2.11 24.02 -26.74
C VAL A 328 2.83 25.15 -26.02
N PHE A 329 2.20 25.77 -25.01
CA PHE A 329 2.84 26.83 -24.22
C PHE A 329 4.11 26.33 -23.51
N VAL A 330 4.04 25.15 -22.87
CA VAL A 330 5.18 24.55 -22.17
C VAL A 330 6.31 24.22 -23.16
N CYS A 331 6.00 23.56 -24.28
CA CYS A 331 6.99 23.19 -25.30
C CYS A 331 7.69 24.42 -25.89
N GLN A 332 6.96 25.52 -26.15
CA GLN A 332 7.55 26.76 -26.65
C GLN A 332 8.48 27.43 -25.64
N ARG A 333 8.11 27.45 -24.35
CA ARG A 333 8.93 28.11 -23.33
C ARG A 333 10.22 27.34 -23.03
N LEU A 334 10.16 26.01 -23.07
CA LEU A 334 11.28 25.11 -22.79
C LEU A 334 12.10 24.73 -24.04
N CYS A 335 11.78 25.30 -25.21
CA CYS A 335 12.45 25.01 -26.48
C CYS A 335 12.41 23.52 -26.91
N LEU A 336 11.31 22.82 -26.61
CA LEU A 336 11.10 21.40 -26.94
C LEU A 336 10.52 21.27 -28.35
N SER A 337 11.39 21.38 -29.36
CA SER A 337 11.00 21.46 -30.78
C SER A 337 10.31 20.20 -31.33
N LYS A 338 10.74 19.01 -30.94
CA LYS A 338 10.23 17.73 -31.43
C LYS A 338 8.87 17.42 -30.79
N LEU A 339 8.70 17.69 -29.50
CA LEU A 339 7.41 17.60 -28.81
C LEU A 339 6.41 18.68 -29.29
N LEU A 340 6.89 19.87 -29.64
CA LEU A 340 6.07 20.91 -30.25
C LEU A 340 5.53 20.46 -31.61
N GLU A 341 6.34 19.78 -32.42
CA GLU A 341 5.91 19.20 -33.68
C GLU A 341 4.82 18.14 -33.45
N CYS A 342 5.07 17.15 -32.58
CA CYS A 342 4.09 16.11 -32.25
C CYS A 342 2.76 16.65 -31.67
N SER A 343 2.81 17.75 -30.92
CA SER A 343 1.61 18.36 -30.30
C SER A 343 0.80 19.26 -31.24
N THR A 344 1.34 19.59 -32.42
CA THR A 344 0.68 20.39 -33.45
C THR A 344 0.29 19.59 -34.68
N THR A 345 0.79 18.37 -34.83
CA THR A 345 0.34 17.42 -35.85
C THR A 345 -1.01 16.81 -35.46
N ASP A 346 -2.04 17.06 -36.27
CA ASP A 346 -3.34 16.41 -36.14
C ASP A 346 -3.21 14.93 -36.55
N HIS A 347 -3.04 14.04 -35.56
CA HIS A 347 -3.21 12.61 -35.79
C HIS A 347 -4.72 12.33 -35.94
N SER A 348 -5.15 12.26 -37.21
CA SER A 348 -6.52 11.92 -37.62
C SER A 348 -6.87 10.46 -37.30
#